data_AF-A0A381ZTW5-F1
#
_entry.id   AF-A0A381ZTW5-F1
#
_cell.length_a   1.000
_cell.length_b   1.000
_cell.length_c   1.000
_cell.angle_alpha   90.00
_cell.angle_beta   90.00
_cell.angle_gamma   90.00
#
_symmetry.space_group_name_H-M   'P 1'
#
loop_
_entity.id
_entity.type
_entity.pdbx_description
1 polymer ?
#
loop_
_entity_poly.entity_id
_entity_poly.type
_entity_poly.pdbx_seq_one_letter_code
_entity_poly.pdbx_strand_id
1 'polypeptide(L)'
;KESIKPLENIYNIKPASLPLKNPAFLTFSLNQKQRSMSGLGIYKLNNKKDEWEFQNLQQKNFNKITVELSNLGAVTLLQDTIPPEMVNIFPAQSKSYTSGEIHSIECILKDNLSGIEPTEETLKIILNEKKIFCAYQPVKRKLSYSFVNPLPPGDYTIFIFAQDYAGNKMEKTIKFNVN
;
A
#
# COMPACT_ATOMS: atom_id res chain seq x y z
N LYS A 1 7.90 -14.16 -11.53
CA LYS A 1 6.57 -13.61 -11.20
C LYS A 1 5.70 -14.80 -10.81
N GLU A 2 5.40 -14.99 -9.52
CA GLU A 2 4.35 -15.94 -9.15
C GLU A 2 3.07 -15.52 -9.87
N SER A 3 2.41 -16.47 -10.53
CA SER A 3 1.21 -16.18 -11.31
C SER A 3 0.05 -15.95 -10.36
N ILE A 4 -0.36 -14.69 -10.23
CA ILE A 4 -1.59 -14.32 -9.51
C ILE A 4 -2.75 -15.03 -10.20
N LYS A 5 -3.38 -16.00 -9.54
CA LYS A 5 -4.52 -16.75 -10.08
C LYS A 5 -5.83 -16.05 -9.71
N PRO A 6 -6.66 -15.68 -10.69
CA PRO A 6 -7.99 -15.15 -10.41
C PRO A 6 -8.86 -16.14 -9.64
N LEU A 7 -9.63 -15.63 -8.66
CA LEU A 7 -10.60 -16.43 -7.91
C LEU A 7 -11.93 -16.59 -8.64
N GLU A 8 -12.17 -15.74 -9.64
CA GLU A 8 -13.35 -15.68 -10.48
C GLU A 8 -12.95 -15.60 -11.96
N ASN A 9 -13.93 -15.73 -12.84
CA ASN A 9 -13.73 -15.42 -14.26
C ASN A 9 -13.26 -13.98 -14.44
N ILE A 10 -12.52 -13.74 -15.52
CA ILE A 10 -12.19 -12.39 -15.98
C ILE A 10 -13.39 -11.89 -16.79
N TYR A 11 -14.02 -10.80 -16.35
CA TYR A 11 -15.14 -10.17 -17.04
C TYR A 11 -14.61 -9.03 -17.89
N ASN A 12 -14.80 -9.10 -19.22
CA ASN A 12 -14.38 -8.04 -20.13
C ASN A 12 -15.57 -7.16 -20.51
N ILE A 13 -15.75 -6.06 -19.78
CA ILE A 13 -16.88 -5.16 -19.95
C ILE A 13 -16.55 -4.14 -21.04
N LYS A 14 -17.40 -4.03 -22.07
CA LYS A 14 -17.23 -3.12 -23.20
C LYS A 14 -18.15 -1.89 -23.07
N PRO A 15 -17.75 -0.71 -23.59
CA PRO A 15 -16.45 -0.41 -24.22
C PRO A 15 -15.33 -0.15 -23.19
N ALA A 16 -14.17 -0.81 -23.37
CA ALA A 16 -13.12 -0.91 -22.33
C ALA A 16 -12.22 0.35 -22.15
N SER A 17 -12.14 1.23 -23.14
CA SER A 17 -11.15 2.31 -23.17
C SER A 17 -11.75 3.72 -23.16
N LEU A 18 -13.07 3.83 -23.15
CA LEU A 18 -13.75 5.12 -23.15
C LEU A 18 -14.01 5.57 -21.71
N PRO A 19 -13.57 6.79 -21.32
CA PRO A 19 -14.02 7.41 -20.09
C PRO A 19 -15.54 7.51 -20.08
N LEU A 20 -16.15 7.11 -18.98
CA LEU A 20 -17.59 7.24 -18.80
C LEU A 20 -17.92 8.66 -18.36
N LYS A 21 -19.03 9.20 -18.87
CA LYS A 21 -19.56 10.50 -18.42
C LYS A 21 -19.98 10.46 -16.95
N ASN A 22 -20.58 9.34 -16.54
CA ASN A 22 -20.96 9.03 -15.17
C ASN A 22 -20.31 7.71 -14.79
N PRO A 23 -19.87 7.51 -13.53
CA PRO A 23 -19.24 6.27 -13.13
C PRO A 23 -20.21 5.08 -13.22
N ALA A 24 -19.65 3.91 -13.48
CA ALA A 24 -20.34 2.64 -13.36
C ALA A 24 -20.01 1.97 -12.03
N PHE A 25 -20.97 1.31 -11.40
CA PHE A 25 -20.74 0.54 -10.19
C PHE A 25 -20.71 -0.95 -10.52
N LEU A 26 -19.58 -1.61 -10.21
CA LEU A 26 -19.43 -3.04 -10.38
C LEU A 26 -19.52 -3.71 -9.02
N THR A 27 -20.39 -4.72 -8.91
CA THR A 27 -20.56 -5.50 -7.67
C THR A 27 -20.30 -6.97 -7.92
N PHE A 28 -19.41 -7.55 -7.13
CA PHE A 28 -19.25 -9.01 -7.02
C PHE A 28 -20.00 -9.51 -5.79
N SER A 29 -20.90 -10.48 -5.99
CA SER A 29 -21.52 -11.24 -4.92
C SER A 29 -20.58 -12.35 -4.47
N LEU A 30 -20.30 -12.43 -3.16
CA LEU A 30 -19.38 -13.40 -2.60
C LEU A 30 -20.10 -14.70 -2.23
N ASN A 31 -19.53 -15.83 -2.66
CA ASN A 31 -19.94 -17.16 -2.22
C ASN A 31 -19.44 -17.47 -0.80
N GLN A 32 -19.99 -18.51 -0.15
CA GLN A 32 -19.68 -18.82 1.26
C GLN A 32 -18.18 -18.92 1.57
N LYS A 33 -17.38 -19.48 0.65
CA LYS A 33 -15.93 -19.62 0.82
C LYS A 33 -15.23 -18.26 0.75
N GLN A 34 -15.66 -17.38 -0.16
CA GLN A 34 -15.08 -16.03 -0.31
C GLN A 34 -15.40 -15.13 0.88
N ARG A 35 -16.57 -15.29 1.52
CA ARG A 35 -16.96 -14.45 2.67
C ARG A 35 -16.05 -14.59 3.89
N SER A 36 -15.33 -15.71 4.01
CA SER A 36 -14.36 -15.93 5.08
C SER A 36 -12.92 -15.59 4.68
N MET A 37 -12.67 -15.18 3.42
CA MET A 37 -11.33 -14.82 2.96
C MET A 37 -10.99 -13.36 3.33
N SER A 38 -9.80 -13.15 3.90
CA SER A 38 -9.17 -11.84 3.97
C SER A 38 -8.52 -11.49 2.62
N GLY A 39 -8.23 -10.20 2.41
CA GLY A 39 -7.49 -9.74 1.24
C GLY A 39 -8.22 -9.75 -0.10
N LEU A 40 -9.54 -9.98 -0.09
CA LEU A 40 -10.35 -9.88 -1.31
C LEU A 40 -10.54 -8.44 -1.76
N GLY A 41 -10.29 -8.21 -3.05
CA GLY A 41 -10.49 -6.94 -3.73
C GLY A 41 -10.90 -7.14 -5.19
N ILE A 42 -11.51 -6.11 -5.78
CA ILE A 42 -11.79 -6.06 -7.21
C ILE A 42 -10.59 -5.40 -7.89
N TYR A 43 -10.09 -6.04 -8.94
CA TYR A 43 -8.95 -5.58 -9.71
C TYR A 43 -9.34 -5.36 -11.15
N LYS A 44 -8.69 -4.38 -11.76
CA LYS A 44 -8.85 -4.06 -13.17
C LYS A 44 -7.52 -4.18 -13.88
N LEU A 45 -7.53 -4.80 -15.07
CA LEU A 45 -6.32 -4.92 -15.87
C LEU A 45 -5.93 -3.56 -16.46
N ASN A 46 -4.72 -3.11 -16.16
CA ASN A 46 -4.10 -1.97 -16.82
C ASN A 46 -3.38 -2.45 -18.09
N ASN A 47 -4.03 -2.30 -19.25
CA ASN A 47 -3.49 -2.74 -20.53
C ASN A 47 -2.15 -2.08 -20.92
N LYS A 48 -1.79 -0.91 -20.35
CA LYS A 48 -0.52 -0.25 -20.65
C LYS A 48 0.66 -0.87 -19.89
N LYS A 49 0.40 -1.36 -18.67
CA LYS A 49 1.42 -1.98 -17.81
C LYS A 49 1.40 -3.51 -17.87
N ASP A 50 0.32 -4.08 -18.41
CA ASP A 50 0.03 -5.51 -18.35
C ASP A 50 0.01 -6.04 -16.90
N GLU A 51 -0.66 -5.28 -16.02
CA GLU A 51 -0.72 -5.53 -14.57
C GLU A 51 -2.13 -5.31 -14.02
N TRP A 52 -2.51 -6.10 -13.01
CA TRP A 52 -3.75 -5.91 -12.27
C TRP A 52 -3.60 -4.75 -11.29
N GLU A 53 -4.51 -3.79 -11.34
CA GLU A 53 -4.55 -2.64 -10.44
C GLU A 53 -5.77 -2.74 -9.52
N PHE A 54 -5.53 -2.66 -8.20
CA PHE A 54 -6.58 -2.62 -7.20
C PHE A 54 -7.54 -1.44 -7.45
N GLN A 55 -8.84 -1.70 -7.32
CA GLN A 55 -9.86 -0.66 -7.45
C GLN A 55 -10.37 -0.27 -6.06
N ASN A 56 -10.33 1.03 -5.76
CA ASN A 56 -10.78 1.56 -4.48
C ASN A 56 -12.22 1.13 -4.19
N LEU A 57 -12.43 0.63 -2.98
CA LEU A 57 -13.70 0.08 -2.55
C LEU A 57 -14.68 1.21 -2.25
N GLN A 58 -15.83 1.19 -2.94
CA GLN A 58 -16.95 2.08 -2.62
C GLN A 58 -17.77 1.51 -1.46
N GLN A 59 -17.97 0.19 -1.46
CA GLN A 59 -18.65 -0.53 -0.41
C GLN A 59 -18.10 -1.94 -0.30
N LYS A 60 -17.85 -2.40 0.93
CA LYS A 60 -17.54 -3.79 1.22
C LYS A 60 -18.38 -4.23 2.41
N ASN A 61 -19.12 -5.33 2.24
CA ASN A 61 -19.82 -5.98 3.34
C ASN A 61 -19.65 -7.49 3.24
N PHE A 62 -20.24 -8.22 4.18
CA PHE A 62 -20.07 -9.67 4.28
C PHE A 62 -20.40 -10.44 2.99
N ASN A 63 -21.32 -9.96 2.15
CA ASN A 63 -21.81 -10.70 0.97
C ASN A 63 -21.40 -10.08 -0.36
N LYS A 64 -20.85 -8.86 -0.39
CA LYS A 64 -20.55 -8.16 -1.65
C LYS A 64 -19.39 -7.18 -1.52
N ILE A 65 -18.70 -7.01 -2.63
CA ILE A 65 -17.68 -5.98 -2.85
C ILE A 65 -18.14 -5.13 -4.04
N THR A 66 -18.18 -3.81 -3.86
CA THR A 66 -18.59 -2.85 -4.87
C THR A 66 -17.48 -1.82 -5.08
N VAL A 67 -17.15 -1.57 -6.34
CA VAL A 67 -16.20 -0.52 -6.76
C VAL A 67 -16.85 0.44 -7.75
N GLU A 68 -16.35 1.66 -7.75
CA GLU A 68 -16.67 2.67 -8.76
C GLU A 68 -15.67 2.56 -9.91
N LEU A 69 -16.16 2.54 -11.14
CA LEU A 69 -15.37 2.47 -12.36
C LEU A 69 -15.62 3.72 -13.21
N SER A 70 -14.55 4.50 -13.46
CA SER A 70 -14.58 5.64 -14.38
C SER A 70 -14.45 5.23 -15.86
N ASN A 71 -14.02 4.00 -16.10
CA ASN A 71 -13.96 3.34 -17.41
C ASN A 71 -14.16 1.83 -17.25
N LEU A 72 -14.65 1.16 -18.28
CA LEU A 72 -14.89 -0.29 -18.26
C LEU A 72 -13.62 -1.07 -18.64
N GLY A 73 -13.70 -2.39 -18.80
CA GLY A 73 -12.58 -3.22 -19.23
C GLY A 73 -12.56 -4.58 -18.56
N ALA A 74 -11.38 -5.22 -18.58
CA ALA A 74 -11.17 -6.50 -17.92
C ALA A 74 -11.07 -6.31 -16.41
N VAL A 75 -11.98 -6.94 -15.68
CA VAL A 75 -12.11 -6.87 -14.22
C VAL A 75 -12.25 -8.28 -13.65
N THR A 76 -11.75 -8.49 -12.44
CA THR A 76 -11.89 -9.77 -11.74
C THR A 76 -11.77 -9.59 -10.23
N LEU A 77 -12.08 -10.65 -9.49
CA LEU A 77 -11.88 -10.74 -8.05
C LEU A 77 -10.57 -11.50 -7.78
N LEU A 78 -9.64 -10.85 -7.08
CA LEU A 78 -8.38 -11.46 -6.64
C LEU A 78 -8.29 -11.44 -5.11
N GLN A 79 -7.43 -12.30 -4.59
CA GLN A 79 -7.01 -12.28 -3.20
C GLN A 79 -5.54 -11.88 -3.14
N ASP A 80 -5.25 -10.90 -2.30
CA ASP A 80 -3.88 -10.53 -1.95
C ASP A 80 -3.60 -10.95 -0.50
N THR A 81 -2.58 -11.77 -0.33
CA THR A 81 -2.15 -12.30 0.99
C THR A 81 -0.71 -11.94 1.30
N ILE A 82 -0.08 -11.07 0.50
CA ILE A 82 1.34 -10.79 0.59
C ILE A 82 1.50 -9.42 1.24
N PRO A 83 2.15 -9.33 2.42
CA PRO A 83 2.44 -8.04 3.04
C PRO A 83 3.32 -7.14 2.18
N PRO A 84 3.21 -5.82 2.36
CA PRO A 84 4.15 -4.90 1.75
C PRO A 84 5.57 -5.11 2.30
N GLU A 85 6.56 -4.70 1.53
CA GLU A 85 7.97 -4.86 1.84
C GLU A 85 8.64 -3.49 2.01
N MET A 86 9.53 -3.36 2.99
CA MET A 86 10.43 -2.23 3.09
C MET A 86 11.73 -2.52 2.33
N VAL A 87 11.92 -1.84 1.20
CA VAL A 87 13.06 -2.07 0.28
C VAL A 87 14.28 -1.25 0.70
N ASN A 88 14.06 -0.06 1.24
CA ASN A 88 15.14 0.82 1.68
C ASN A 88 14.70 1.67 2.86
N ILE A 89 15.64 2.02 3.72
CA ILE A 89 15.43 2.96 4.82
C ILE A 89 16.70 3.77 5.12
N PHE A 90 16.49 5.05 5.37
CA PHE A 90 17.47 5.99 5.90
C PHE A 90 16.85 6.73 7.09
N PRO A 91 17.52 6.83 8.24
CA PRO A 91 18.76 6.15 8.64
C PRO A 91 18.65 4.63 8.61
N ALA A 92 19.77 3.93 8.35
CA ALA A 92 19.80 2.49 8.18
C ALA A 92 20.02 1.75 9.51
N GLN A 93 19.60 0.48 9.55
CA GLN A 93 19.74 -0.39 10.72
C GLN A 93 21.19 -0.51 11.17
N SER A 94 21.40 -0.38 12.48
CA SER A 94 22.68 -0.56 13.17
C SER A 94 23.81 0.32 12.62
N LYS A 95 23.48 1.45 11.99
CA LYS A 95 24.44 2.45 11.53
C LYS A 95 24.68 3.51 12.61
N SER A 96 25.88 4.06 12.58
CA SER A 96 26.27 5.25 13.33
C SER A 96 26.51 6.39 12.35
N TYR A 97 26.04 7.57 12.71
CA TYR A 97 26.13 8.78 11.91
C TYR A 97 26.86 9.87 12.70
N THR A 98 27.47 10.81 11.99
CA THR A 98 28.07 12.00 12.61
C THR A 98 26.95 12.99 12.94
N SER A 99 27.10 13.72 14.05
CA SER A 99 26.24 14.84 14.41
C SER A 99 26.11 15.82 13.24
N GLY A 100 24.86 16.17 12.91
CA GLY A 100 24.53 17.00 11.75
C GLY A 100 24.21 16.23 10.46
N GLU A 101 24.41 14.91 10.37
CA GLU A 101 24.14 14.17 9.12
C GLU A 101 22.66 13.83 8.90
N ILE A 102 21.90 13.65 9.98
CA ILE A 102 20.52 13.16 9.89
C ILE A 102 19.52 14.32 9.84
N HIS A 103 19.18 14.73 8.61
CA HIS A 103 18.17 15.75 8.32
C HIS A 103 16.81 15.18 7.90
N SER A 104 16.70 13.87 7.69
CA SER A 104 15.45 13.23 7.30
C SER A 104 15.37 11.76 7.68
N ILE A 105 14.14 11.26 7.73
CA ILE A 105 13.83 9.83 7.66
C ILE A 105 13.21 9.58 6.29
N GLU A 106 13.69 8.57 5.57
CA GLU A 106 13.14 8.13 4.30
C GLU A 106 12.98 6.61 4.29
N CYS A 107 11.83 6.14 3.85
CA CYS A 107 11.51 4.72 3.74
C CYS A 107 10.88 4.47 2.36
N ILE A 108 11.44 3.51 1.62
CA ILE A 108 10.88 3.05 0.34
C ILE A 108 10.12 1.76 0.58
N LEU A 109 8.83 1.80 0.28
CA LEU A 109 7.94 0.67 0.40
C LEU A 109 7.67 0.07 -0.98
N LYS A 110 7.45 -1.23 -1.02
CA LYS A 110 7.05 -1.94 -2.22
C LYS A 110 5.87 -2.83 -1.89
N ASP A 111 4.86 -2.71 -2.73
CA ASP A 111 3.76 -3.66 -2.77
C ASP A 111 3.68 -4.29 -4.16
N ASN A 112 3.23 -5.54 -4.20
CA ASN A 112 3.20 -6.37 -5.41
C ASN A 112 1.81 -6.49 -6.04
N LEU A 113 0.73 -6.06 -5.36
CA LEU A 113 -0.63 -6.25 -5.87
C LEU A 113 -1.62 -5.17 -5.41
N SER A 114 -2.04 -5.17 -4.14
CA SER A 114 -3.15 -4.31 -3.70
C SER A 114 -2.78 -2.83 -3.54
N GLY A 115 -1.49 -2.51 -3.37
CA GLY A 115 -0.96 -1.17 -3.12
C GLY A 115 -1.00 -0.80 -1.63
N ILE A 116 -0.20 0.20 -1.24
CA ILE A 116 -0.14 0.69 0.14
C ILE A 116 -1.35 1.59 0.44
N GLU A 117 -2.05 1.34 1.54
CA GLU A 117 -3.11 2.21 2.03
C GLU A 117 -2.47 3.44 2.73
N PRO A 118 -2.68 4.67 2.24
CA PRO A 118 -1.92 5.84 2.71
C PRO A 118 -2.70 6.63 3.77
N THR A 119 -3.20 5.96 4.82
CA THR A 119 -3.85 6.64 5.96
C THR A 119 -2.94 6.69 7.18
N GLU A 120 -3.15 7.65 8.08
CA GLU A 120 -2.35 7.83 9.30
C GLU A 120 -2.37 6.64 10.28
N GLU A 121 -3.36 5.76 10.15
CA GLU A 121 -3.48 4.52 10.92
C GLU A 121 -2.67 3.38 10.31
N THR A 122 -2.65 3.34 8.97
CA THR A 122 -2.14 2.26 8.12
C THR A 122 -0.71 2.48 7.65
N LEU A 123 -0.24 3.72 7.66
CA LEU A 123 1.10 4.10 7.21
C LEU A 123 1.68 5.15 8.16
N LYS A 124 2.66 4.76 8.97
CA LYS A 124 3.20 5.63 10.03
C LYS A 124 4.64 5.32 10.40
N ILE A 125 5.31 6.35 10.90
CA ILE A 125 6.61 6.25 11.56
C ILE A 125 6.50 6.78 12.98
N ILE A 126 7.16 6.09 13.91
CA ILE A 126 7.30 6.48 15.31
C ILE A 126 8.80 6.56 15.61
N LEU A 127 9.29 7.74 16.02
CA LEU A 127 10.67 7.98 16.40
C LEU A 127 10.75 8.15 17.92
N ASN A 128 11.52 7.29 18.59
CA ASN A 128 11.64 7.26 20.06
C ASN A 128 10.26 7.34 20.74
N GLU A 129 9.35 6.45 20.35
CA GLU A 129 7.97 6.36 20.87
C GLU A 129 7.05 7.54 20.50
N LYS A 130 7.57 8.56 19.83
CA LYS A 130 6.79 9.71 19.37
C LYS A 130 6.39 9.54 17.90
N LYS A 131 5.09 9.55 17.63
CA LYS A 131 4.56 9.58 16.25
C LYS A 131 5.04 10.85 15.54
N ILE A 132 5.54 10.69 14.32
CA ILE A 132 5.89 11.80 13.42
C ILE A 132 4.96 11.77 12.20
N PHE A 133 4.60 12.95 11.70
CA PHE A 133 3.71 13.10 10.54
C PHE A 133 4.51 13.09 9.26
N CYS A 134 4.49 11.97 8.55
CA CYS A 134 5.27 11.76 7.34
C CYS A 134 4.48 12.10 6.09
N ALA A 135 5.17 12.55 5.05
CA ALA A 135 4.60 12.66 3.72
C ALA A 135 4.82 11.33 2.96
N TYR A 136 3.74 10.78 2.39
CA TYR A 136 3.83 9.65 1.46
C TYR A 136 3.67 10.12 0.01
N GLN A 137 4.59 9.72 -0.86
CA GLN A 137 4.50 9.94 -2.29
C GLN A 137 4.28 8.59 -3.02
N PRO A 138 3.03 8.22 -3.37
CA PRO A 138 2.68 6.95 -4.00
C PRO A 138 3.50 6.57 -5.23
N VAL A 139 3.84 7.54 -6.10
CA VAL A 139 4.59 7.26 -7.34
C VAL A 139 6.00 6.77 -7.03
N LYS A 140 6.67 7.40 -6.06
CA LYS A 140 8.01 7.00 -5.60
C LYS A 140 7.95 5.90 -4.53
N ARG A 141 6.75 5.57 -4.06
CA ARG A 141 6.47 4.72 -2.90
C ARG A 141 7.32 5.11 -1.68
N LYS A 142 7.54 6.41 -1.50
CA LYS A 142 8.43 6.98 -0.49
C LYS A 142 7.62 7.57 0.65
N LEU A 143 7.85 7.08 1.86
CA LEU A 143 7.43 7.70 3.11
C LEU A 143 8.61 8.51 3.65
N SER A 144 8.42 9.80 3.92
CA SER A 144 9.52 10.67 4.33
C SER A 144 9.11 11.71 5.35
N TYR A 145 10.07 12.10 6.19
CA TYR A 145 9.98 13.18 7.16
C TYR A 145 11.28 13.98 7.14
N SER A 146 11.17 15.31 7.17
CA SER A 146 12.33 16.20 7.21
C SER A 146 12.36 16.95 8.54
N PHE A 147 13.52 16.97 9.19
CA PHE A 147 13.71 17.70 10.42
C PHE A 147 14.09 19.15 10.13
N VAL A 148 13.62 20.08 10.96
CA VAL A 148 14.02 21.50 10.90
C VAL A 148 15.50 21.65 11.26
N ASN A 149 15.92 20.97 12.32
CA ASN A 149 17.32 20.85 12.74
C ASN A 149 17.72 19.38 12.65
N PRO A 150 18.99 19.05 12.34
CA PRO A 150 19.44 17.66 12.33
C PRO A 150 19.23 17.02 13.70
N LEU A 151 19.09 15.69 13.71
CA LEU A 151 18.99 14.96 14.98
C LEU A 151 20.25 15.19 15.83
N PRO A 152 20.12 15.56 17.11
CA PRO A 152 21.26 15.71 18.01
C PRO A 152 21.91 14.34 18.30
N PRO A 153 23.13 14.31 18.87
CA PRO A 153 23.76 13.09 19.31
C PRO A 153 22.87 12.28 20.25
N GLY A 154 22.86 10.96 20.06
CA GLY A 154 22.06 10.03 20.86
C GLY A 154 21.67 8.76 20.12
N ASP A 155 21.05 7.85 20.88
CA ASP A 155 20.48 6.60 20.35
C ASP A 155 19.03 6.81 19.92
N TYR A 156 18.70 6.25 18.76
CA TYR A 156 17.39 6.41 18.14
C TYR A 156 16.79 5.07 17.75
N THR A 157 15.49 4.96 17.97
CA THR A 157 14.65 3.85 17.50
C THR A 157 13.54 4.38 16.62
N ILE A 158 13.44 3.86 15.39
CA ILE A 158 12.36 4.11 14.45
C ILE A 158 11.50 2.86 14.36
N PHE A 159 10.22 2.97 14.64
CA PHE A 159 9.22 1.96 14.29
C PHE A 159 8.47 2.41 13.04
N ILE A 160 8.38 1.53 12.04
CA ILE A 160 7.64 1.73 10.79
C ILE A 160 6.52 0.70 10.73
N PHE A 161 5.33 1.17 10.40
CA PHE A 161 4.17 0.34 10.13
C PHE A 161 3.58 0.71 8.76
N ALA A 162 3.32 -0.29 7.92
CA ALA A 162 2.61 -0.15 6.67
C ALA A 162 1.57 -1.27 6.51
N GLN A 163 0.40 -0.92 6.00
CA GLN A 163 -0.65 -1.86 5.62
C GLN A 163 -1.05 -1.61 4.17
N ASP A 164 -1.29 -2.68 3.42
CA ASP A 164 -1.83 -2.60 2.06
C ASP A 164 -3.37 -2.50 2.07
N TYR A 165 -3.97 -2.29 0.89
CA TYR A 165 -5.43 -2.23 0.78
C TYR A 165 -6.13 -3.58 1.02
N ALA A 166 -5.39 -4.69 1.02
CA ALA A 166 -5.87 -6.01 1.35
C ALA A 166 -5.87 -6.32 2.86
N GLY A 167 -5.22 -5.47 3.67
CA GLY A 167 -5.09 -5.59 5.12
C GLY A 167 -3.85 -6.36 5.58
N ASN A 168 -2.93 -6.71 4.66
CA ASN A 168 -1.65 -7.31 5.01
C ASN A 168 -0.71 -6.25 5.58
N LYS A 169 0.09 -6.62 6.59
CA LYS A 169 0.82 -5.68 7.44
C LYS A 169 2.32 -5.94 7.45
N MET A 170 3.09 -4.87 7.45
CA MET A 170 4.53 -4.85 7.64
C MET A 170 4.87 -3.99 8.85
N GLU A 171 5.71 -4.53 9.73
CA GLU A 171 6.24 -3.83 10.89
C GLU A 171 7.76 -3.97 10.92
N LYS A 172 8.46 -2.87 11.15
CA LYS A 172 9.91 -2.89 11.29
C LYS A 172 10.38 -1.91 12.36
N THR A 173 11.30 -2.38 13.19
CA THR A 173 12.03 -1.53 14.14
C THR A 173 13.46 -1.38 13.67
N ILE A 174 13.90 -0.14 13.56
CA ILE A 174 15.24 0.26 13.16
C ILE A 174 15.93 0.98 14.31
N LYS A 175 17.16 0.60 14.62
CA LYS A 175 17.99 1.25 15.64
C LYS A 175 19.23 1.83 14.99
N PHE A 176 19.55 3.08 15.31
CA PHE A 176 20.76 3.76 14.85
C PHE A 176 21.24 4.73 15.93
N ASN A 177 22.45 5.25 15.76
CA ASN A 177 23.04 6.21 16.69
C ASN A 177 23.62 7.41 15.94
N VAL A 178 23.61 8.57 16.58
CA VAL A 178 24.28 9.80 16.14
C VAL A 178 25.37 10.15 17.17
N ASN A 179 26.62 10.32 16.72
CA ASN A 179 27.78 10.68 17.56
C ASN A 179 28.14 12.16 17.43
#